data_AF-A0A194WYS7-F1
#
_entry.id   AF-A0A194WYS7-F1
#
_cell.length_a   1.000
_cell.length_b   1.000
_cell.length_c   1.000
_cell.angle_alpha   90.00
_cell.angle_beta   90.00
_cell.angle_gamma   90.00
#
_symmetry.space_group_name_H-M   'P 1'
#
loop_
_entity.id
_entity.type
_entity.pdbx_description
1 polymer ?
#
loop_
_entity_poly.entity_id
_entity_poly.type
_entity_poly.pdbx_seq_one_letter_code
_entity_poly.pdbx_strand_id
1 'polypeptide(L)'
;MTTTTPSSPPSSSSTSTTFITDQVSIAAFNRGPVTASFTPPVSCLSTLTLFNSQFYFGHRAEGYFDTACYPSSTSSLAADAWDVYYYSPAQCPSGWAQATSIAYSFGRSATQLSLGSDTTAVVCCPGYFYVGNDHACQSNIASTTTSVLYISPVLNNNLWYSTDGNAPSTTTITETATSANWILGDGIAVWWQSSDLKAFAAATGTSSTPTQSTGTQSTSTATHSVTSTPSSHGLSSGAKIGIGIGIPLGVIALGLIGFFVYFRRRRRNPIPQTEPQETSEFKAPGEPELQDTSKYGAPAHEMYSDNEPRSHYELSS
;
A
#
# COMPACT_ATOMS: atom_id res chain seq x y z
N MET A 1 22.16 -30.17 -53.45
CA MET A 1 22.91 -29.73 -52.26
C MET A 1 22.17 -28.54 -51.67
N THR A 2 21.40 -28.76 -50.62
CA THR A 2 20.70 -27.71 -49.87
C THR A 2 21.10 -27.90 -48.42
N THR A 3 22.03 -27.07 -47.97
CA THR A 3 22.56 -27.05 -46.60
C THR A 3 21.56 -26.38 -45.67
N THR A 4 20.96 -27.15 -44.77
CA THR A 4 20.18 -26.64 -43.65
C THR A 4 21.11 -26.36 -42.47
N THR A 5 21.23 -25.09 -42.09
CA THR A 5 21.90 -24.65 -40.85
C THR A 5 21.01 -24.95 -39.64
N PRO A 6 21.56 -25.51 -38.54
CA PRO A 6 20.78 -25.73 -37.32
C PRO A 6 20.62 -24.41 -36.57
N SER A 7 19.36 -24.05 -36.28
CA SER A 7 18.99 -22.92 -35.43
C SER A 7 19.46 -23.17 -33.99
N SER A 8 20.25 -22.24 -33.43
CA SER A 8 20.63 -22.25 -32.02
C SER A 8 19.40 -22.07 -31.12
N PRO A 9 19.31 -22.79 -29.99
CA PRO A 9 18.22 -22.62 -29.04
C PRO A 9 18.31 -21.23 -28.36
N PRO A 10 17.16 -20.64 -27.98
CA PRO A 10 17.15 -19.36 -27.27
C PRO A 10 17.89 -19.49 -25.94
N SER A 11 18.84 -18.59 -25.70
CA SER A 11 19.59 -18.50 -24.45
C SER A 11 18.62 -18.17 -23.31
N SER A 12 18.29 -19.16 -22.48
CA SER A 12 17.63 -18.95 -21.21
C SER A 12 18.60 -18.20 -20.29
N SER A 13 18.37 -16.90 -20.09
CA SER A 13 19.12 -16.12 -19.10
C SER A 13 18.76 -16.65 -17.71
N SER A 14 19.64 -17.46 -17.13
CA SER A 14 19.54 -17.85 -15.72
C SER A 14 19.81 -16.61 -14.86
N THR A 15 18.78 -16.00 -14.30
CA THR A 15 18.94 -14.94 -13.30
C THR A 15 19.68 -15.52 -12.11
N SER A 16 20.92 -15.08 -11.87
CA SER A 16 21.73 -15.52 -10.75
C SER A 16 21.19 -14.89 -9.46
N THR A 17 20.81 -15.73 -8.49
CA THR A 17 20.44 -15.26 -7.14
C THR A 17 21.68 -14.87 -6.35
N THR A 18 21.68 -13.66 -5.81
CA THR A 18 22.74 -13.10 -4.97
C THR A 18 22.35 -13.23 -3.50
N PHE A 19 23.23 -13.82 -2.70
CA PHE A 19 23.09 -13.89 -1.25
C PHE A 19 23.93 -12.79 -0.59
N ILE A 20 23.25 -11.83 0.03
CA ILE A 20 23.85 -10.76 0.81
C ILE A 20 24.10 -11.31 2.21
N THR A 21 25.38 -11.41 2.58
CA THR A 21 25.82 -12.01 3.84
C THR A 21 26.41 -10.98 4.82
N ASP A 22 26.85 -9.82 4.32
CA ASP A 22 27.42 -8.79 5.15
C ASP A 22 26.34 -7.96 5.85
N GLN A 23 26.54 -7.71 7.14
CA GLN A 23 25.54 -7.04 7.98
C GLN A 23 25.26 -5.60 7.57
N VAL A 24 26.24 -4.91 6.97
CA VAL A 24 26.08 -3.51 6.53
C VAL A 24 25.11 -3.42 5.35
N SER A 25 25.25 -4.30 4.36
CA SER A 25 24.34 -4.34 3.22
C SER A 25 22.97 -4.88 3.61
N ILE A 26 22.89 -5.86 4.53
CA ILE A 26 21.61 -6.31 5.08
C ILE A 26 20.88 -5.16 5.81
N ALA A 27 21.60 -4.35 6.59
CA ALA A 27 21.02 -3.23 7.32
C ALA A 27 20.40 -2.15 6.41
N ALA A 28 20.78 -2.07 5.14
CA ALA A 28 20.16 -1.16 4.18
C ALA A 28 18.67 -1.49 3.91
N PHE A 29 18.24 -2.73 4.17
CA PHE A 29 16.85 -3.19 4.02
C PHE A 29 16.04 -3.04 5.32
N ASN A 30 16.66 -2.61 6.42
CA ASN A 30 15.99 -2.41 7.70
C ASN A 30 15.20 -1.09 7.70
N ARG A 31 13.90 -1.18 7.94
CA ARG A 31 12.98 -0.05 8.11
C ARG A 31 12.97 0.53 9.52
N GLY A 32 13.78 -0.03 10.42
CA GLY A 32 13.98 0.48 11.78
C GLY A 32 13.18 -0.28 12.84
N PRO A 33 13.31 0.17 14.10
CA PRO A 33 12.74 -0.53 15.25
C PRO A 33 11.23 -0.34 15.37
N VAL A 34 10.52 -1.41 15.71
CA VAL A 34 9.09 -1.41 16.09
C VAL A 34 8.95 -2.17 17.41
N THR A 35 9.49 -1.57 18.47
CA THR A 35 9.61 -2.22 19.79
C THR A 35 8.34 -2.13 20.63
N ALA A 36 7.50 -1.13 20.37
CA ALA A 36 6.14 -1.06 20.89
C ALA A 36 5.16 -1.76 19.94
N SER A 37 4.06 -2.29 20.47
CA SER A 37 3.02 -2.91 19.66
C SER A 37 2.41 -1.90 18.70
N PHE A 38 2.64 -2.10 17.40
CA PHE A 38 1.93 -1.40 16.35
C PHE A 38 0.52 -2.00 16.19
N THR A 39 -0.51 -1.17 16.20
CA THR A 39 -1.90 -1.61 15.96
C THR A 39 -2.37 -0.99 14.65
N PRO A 40 -2.44 -1.75 13.55
CA PRO A 40 -2.93 -1.25 12.28
C PRO A 40 -4.40 -0.83 12.41
N PRO A 41 -4.82 0.27 11.77
CA PRO A 41 -6.23 0.63 11.69
C PRO A 41 -7.07 -0.48 11.07
N VAL A 42 -8.33 -0.63 11.51
CA VAL A 42 -9.26 -1.61 10.93
C VAL A 42 -9.52 -1.37 9.43
N SER A 43 -9.32 -0.14 8.95
CA SER A 43 -9.44 0.23 7.54
C SER A 43 -8.49 -0.56 6.63
N CYS A 44 -7.37 -1.04 7.16
CA CYS A 44 -6.36 -1.78 6.42
C CYS A 44 -6.85 -3.11 5.85
N LEU A 45 -7.89 -3.70 6.45
CA LEU A 45 -8.48 -4.97 6.02
C LEU A 45 -9.92 -4.80 5.55
N SER A 46 -10.57 -3.69 5.88
CA SER A 46 -11.94 -3.41 5.44
C SER A 46 -12.01 -2.62 4.14
N THR A 47 -10.94 -1.91 3.75
CA THR A 47 -10.83 -1.21 2.46
C THR A 47 -9.62 -1.72 1.70
N LEU A 48 -9.85 -2.42 0.59
CA LEU A 48 -8.80 -3.02 -0.23
C LEU A 48 -8.34 -2.07 -1.34
N THR A 49 -7.29 -2.47 -2.04
CA THR A 49 -6.82 -1.84 -3.27
C THR A 49 -7.12 -2.77 -4.45
N LEU A 50 -7.72 -2.27 -5.52
CA LEU A 50 -7.93 -3.01 -6.76
C LEU A 50 -6.90 -2.59 -7.81
N PHE A 51 -6.14 -3.56 -8.31
CA PHE A 51 -5.21 -3.38 -9.43
C PHE A 51 -5.36 -4.59 -10.37
N ASN A 52 -5.29 -4.44 -11.68
CA ASN A 52 -5.36 -5.57 -12.64
C ASN A 52 -6.36 -6.68 -12.24
N SER A 53 -7.59 -6.30 -11.88
CA SER A 53 -8.68 -7.20 -11.45
C SER A 53 -8.42 -8.08 -10.22
N GLN A 54 -7.53 -7.66 -9.32
CA GLN A 54 -7.08 -8.48 -8.19
C GLN A 54 -6.94 -7.58 -6.93
N PHE A 55 -7.48 -8.05 -5.79
CA PHE A 55 -7.63 -7.26 -4.56
C PHE A 55 -6.45 -7.40 -3.60
N TYR A 56 -6.05 -6.29 -2.97
CA TYR A 56 -4.89 -6.23 -2.09
C TYR A 56 -5.17 -5.47 -0.81
N PHE A 57 -4.62 -5.93 0.30
CA PHE A 57 -4.54 -5.11 1.51
C PHE A 57 -3.20 -4.34 1.52
N GLY A 58 -3.24 -3.11 2.01
CA GLY A 58 -2.05 -2.29 2.23
C GLY A 58 -1.38 -1.74 0.96
N HIS A 59 -0.84 -2.60 0.09
CA HIS A 59 0.00 -2.23 -1.06
C HIS A 59 -0.21 -3.16 -2.27
N ARG A 60 -0.12 -2.60 -3.49
CA ARG A 60 0.12 -3.33 -4.75
C ARG A 60 0.50 -2.50 -5.95
N ALA A 61 -0.25 -1.43 -6.21
CA ALA A 61 -0.03 -0.66 -7.43
C ALA A 61 1.31 0.08 -7.28
N GLU A 62 2.03 0.29 -8.38
CA GLU A 62 3.39 0.86 -8.43
C GLU A 62 3.46 2.27 -7.81
N GLY A 63 3.34 2.38 -6.49
CA GLY A 63 3.35 3.63 -5.72
C GLY A 63 2.12 3.93 -4.87
N TYR A 64 1.00 3.20 -5.00
CA TYR A 64 -0.12 3.35 -4.06
C TYR A 64 0.00 2.35 -2.92
N PHE A 65 0.10 2.89 -1.70
CA PHE A 65 0.04 2.13 -0.47
C PHE A 65 -0.57 2.97 0.64
N ASP A 66 -1.27 2.32 1.58
CA ASP A 66 -1.75 2.98 2.78
C ASP A 66 -0.66 2.97 3.85
N THR A 67 0.05 4.10 3.99
CA THR A 67 1.09 4.29 5.02
C THR A 67 0.63 3.96 6.43
N ALA A 68 -0.67 4.11 6.75
CA ALA A 68 -1.20 3.87 8.09
C ALA A 68 -1.28 2.36 8.42
N CYS A 69 -1.21 1.49 7.40
CA CYS A 69 -1.28 0.04 7.56
C CYS A 69 0.06 -0.62 7.88
N TYR A 70 1.14 0.15 7.85
CA TYR A 70 2.49 -0.32 8.12
C TYR A 70 3.11 0.47 9.28
N PRO A 71 4.04 -0.14 10.05
CA PRO A 71 4.77 0.60 11.06
C PRO A 71 5.54 1.78 10.44
N SER A 72 5.83 2.79 11.26
CA SER A 72 6.71 3.88 10.85
C SER A 72 8.07 3.34 10.40
N SER A 73 8.58 3.87 9.29
CA SER A 73 9.87 3.49 8.74
C SER A 73 10.91 4.59 8.90
N THR A 74 12.17 4.22 9.15
CA THR A 74 13.34 5.11 9.05
C THR A 74 13.84 5.29 7.62
N SER A 75 13.39 4.44 6.69
CA SER A 75 13.69 4.55 5.26
C SER A 75 12.49 5.10 4.49
N SER A 76 12.77 5.71 3.33
CA SER A 76 11.72 6.20 2.42
C SER A 76 10.85 5.04 1.96
N LEU A 77 9.54 5.14 2.15
CA LEU A 77 8.55 4.17 1.65
C LEU A 77 8.15 4.51 0.21
N ALA A 78 9.13 4.72 -0.67
CA ALA A 78 8.88 4.94 -2.09
C ALA A 78 8.30 3.67 -2.75
N ALA A 79 7.79 3.79 -3.98
CA ALA A 79 7.15 2.70 -4.71
C ALA A 79 8.05 1.45 -4.87
N ASP A 80 9.36 1.65 -4.98
CA ASP A 80 10.39 0.62 -5.10
C ASP A 80 10.86 0.05 -3.75
N ALA A 81 10.45 0.65 -2.63
CA ALA A 81 10.87 0.23 -1.30
C ALA A 81 10.18 -1.07 -0.81
N TRP A 82 9.23 -1.61 -1.59
CA TRP A 82 8.35 -2.72 -1.22
C TRP A 82 8.80 -4.09 -1.72
N ASP A 83 9.98 -4.19 -2.36
CA ASP A 83 10.54 -5.49 -2.74
C ASP A 83 11.08 -6.21 -1.49
N VAL A 84 12.39 -6.19 -1.23
CA VAL A 84 12.94 -6.77 0.00
C VAL A 84 12.98 -5.71 1.10
N TYR A 85 12.38 -5.98 2.26
CA TYR A 85 12.53 -5.14 3.46
C TYR A 85 12.18 -5.90 4.74
N TYR A 86 12.60 -5.39 5.89
CA TYR A 86 12.20 -5.91 7.19
C TYR A 86 12.23 -4.81 8.26
N TYR A 87 11.54 -5.02 9.38
CA TYR A 87 11.66 -4.18 10.57
C TYR A 87 12.49 -4.90 11.63
N SER A 88 13.44 -4.21 12.26
CA SER A 88 14.24 -4.77 13.33
C SER A 88 14.86 -3.73 14.27
N PRO A 89 14.85 -3.98 15.59
CA PRO A 89 14.10 -5.03 16.28
C PRO A 89 12.59 -4.77 16.23
N ALA A 90 11.80 -5.80 15.93
CA ALA A 90 10.35 -5.65 15.79
C ALA A 90 9.56 -6.90 16.18
N GLN A 91 8.30 -6.67 16.58
CA GLN A 91 7.30 -7.71 16.82
C GLN A 91 6.16 -7.60 15.81
N CYS A 92 5.38 -8.68 15.65
CA CYS A 92 4.19 -8.62 14.82
C CYS A 92 3.21 -7.55 15.32
N PRO A 93 2.50 -6.87 14.40
CA PRO A 93 1.43 -5.97 14.78
C PRO A 93 0.39 -6.68 15.66
N SER A 94 -0.26 -5.89 16.51
CA SER A 94 -1.34 -6.39 17.38
C SER A 94 -2.44 -7.04 16.54
N GLY A 95 -2.83 -8.26 16.91
CA GLY A 95 -3.84 -9.04 16.19
C GLY A 95 -3.36 -9.75 14.93
N TRP A 96 -2.09 -9.60 14.53
CA TRP A 96 -1.52 -10.30 13.37
C TRP A 96 -0.77 -11.54 13.83
N ALA A 97 -0.94 -12.65 13.11
CA ALA A 97 -0.27 -13.91 13.42
C ALA A 97 1.14 -13.93 12.81
N GLN A 98 2.07 -14.63 13.47
CA GLN A 98 3.31 -15.09 12.84
C GLN A 98 2.94 -16.19 11.84
N ALA A 99 2.75 -15.82 10.57
CA ALA A 99 2.25 -16.73 9.55
C ALA A 99 3.30 -17.73 9.08
N THR A 100 4.58 -17.36 9.18
CA THR A 100 5.71 -18.26 8.94
C THR A 100 6.96 -17.78 9.68
N SER A 101 7.89 -18.71 9.95
CA SER A 101 9.24 -18.41 10.40
C SER A 101 10.24 -18.64 9.26
N ILE A 102 11.23 -17.76 9.15
CA ILE A 102 12.26 -17.80 8.11
C ILE A 102 13.58 -18.23 8.74
N ALA A 103 14.15 -19.34 8.27
CA ALA A 103 15.29 -19.98 8.95
C ALA A 103 16.67 -19.57 8.40
N TYR A 104 16.81 -19.37 7.09
CA TYR A 104 18.14 -19.26 6.46
C TYR A 104 18.34 -17.97 5.66
N SER A 105 17.36 -17.60 4.84
CA SER A 105 17.44 -16.39 4.04
C SER A 105 16.05 -15.82 3.78
N PHE A 106 15.98 -14.50 3.70
CA PHE A 106 14.77 -13.75 3.40
C PHE A 106 14.99 -12.87 2.18
N GLY A 107 14.06 -12.87 1.23
CA GLY A 107 14.18 -12.05 0.02
C GLY A 107 13.37 -12.60 -1.14
N ARG A 108 13.62 -12.00 -2.31
CA ARG A 108 12.87 -12.26 -3.54
C ARG A 108 13.75 -12.11 -4.77
N SER A 109 13.43 -12.92 -5.78
CA SER A 109 14.07 -12.92 -7.09
C SER A 109 15.59 -13.06 -6.99
N ALA A 110 16.34 -12.01 -7.34
CA ALA A 110 17.80 -12.04 -7.35
C ALA A 110 18.44 -11.65 -6.01
N THR A 111 17.65 -11.21 -5.02
CA THR A 111 18.17 -10.65 -3.77
C THR A 111 17.73 -11.49 -2.58
N GLN A 112 18.68 -12.15 -1.92
CA GLN A 112 18.45 -12.92 -0.69
C GLN A 112 19.31 -12.38 0.45
N LEU A 113 18.71 -12.00 1.57
CA LEU A 113 19.40 -11.60 2.79
C LEU A 113 19.66 -12.84 3.64
N SER A 114 20.92 -13.13 3.96
CA SER A 114 21.27 -14.23 4.86
C SER A 114 20.94 -13.88 6.31
N LEU A 115 20.30 -14.82 7.01
CA LEU A 115 19.96 -14.66 8.42
C LEU A 115 21.08 -15.23 9.30
N GLY A 116 21.47 -14.47 10.32
CA GLY A 116 22.36 -14.98 11.37
C GLY A 116 21.64 -16.02 12.24
N SER A 117 22.37 -16.99 12.80
CA SER A 117 21.80 -18.06 13.64
C SER A 117 20.98 -17.56 14.83
N ASP A 118 21.32 -16.37 15.32
CA ASP A 118 20.69 -15.77 16.51
C ASP A 118 19.49 -14.88 16.13
N THR A 119 19.21 -14.73 14.83
CA THR A 119 18.12 -13.92 14.31
C THR A 119 16.86 -14.75 14.22
N THR A 120 15.83 -14.36 14.95
CA THR A 120 14.47 -14.82 14.70
C THR A 120 13.83 -13.92 13.66
N ALA A 121 13.42 -14.47 12.53
CA ALA A 121 12.73 -13.75 11.47
C ALA A 121 11.38 -14.41 11.20
N VAL A 122 10.31 -13.60 11.14
CA VAL A 122 8.95 -14.06 10.83
C VAL A 122 8.27 -13.09 9.88
N VAL A 123 7.28 -13.61 9.15
CA VAL A 123 6.34 -12.78 8.37
C VAL A 123 5.02 -12.74 9.10
N CYS A 124 4.55 -11.54 9.41
CA CYS A 124 3.28 -11.33 10.09
C CYS A 124 2.16 -11.10 9.07
N CYS A 125 1.08 -11.88 9.15
CA CYS A 125 -0.09 -11.72 8.30
C CYS A 125 -1.36 -11.39 9.11
N PRO A 126 -2.28 -10.58 8.55
CA PRO A 126 -3.52 -10.16 9.21
C PRO A 126 -4.63 -11.24 9.17
N GLY A 127 -4.41 -12.40 9.78
CA GLY A 127 -5.32 -13.55 9.66
C GLY A 127 -5.34 -14.18 8.26
N TYR A 128 -4.36 -13.82 7.43
CA TYR A 128 -4.12 -14.34 6.08
C TYR A 128 -3.03 -15.42 6.15
N PHE A 129 -2.95 -16.26 5.13
CA PHE A 129 -1.90 -17.28 4.99
C PHE A 129 -0.67 -16.71 4.29
N TYR A 130 0.52 -17.12 4.72
CA TYR A 130 1.75 -16.83 3.98
C TYR A 130 1.80 -17.68 2.69
N VAL A 131 2.17 -17.07 1.57
CA VAL A 131 2.18 -17.73 0.24
C VAL A 131 3.51 -17.66 -0.50
N GLY A 132 4.61 -17.30 0.17
CA GLY A 132 5.92 -17.16 -0.46
C GLY A 132 6.19 -15.74 -0.95
N ASN A 133 7.11 -15.59 -1.91
CA ASN A 133 7.59 -14.29 -2.44
C ASN A 133 7.92 -13.33 -1.29
N ASP A 134 9.07 -13.49 -0.62
CA ASP A 134 9.51 -12.74 0.57
C ASP A 134 8.51 -12.67 1.74
N HIS A 135 7.46 -11.85 1.62
CA HIS A 135 6.52 -11.48 2.66
C HIS A 135 5.06 -11.47 2.19
N ALA A 136 4.70 -12.12 1.07
CA ALA A 136 3.32 -12.11 0.59
C ALA A 136 2.34 -12.93 1.46
N CYS A 137 1.19 -12.33 1.74
CA CYS A 137 0.06 -12.92 2.45
C CYS A 137 -1.16 -13.03 1.53
N GLN A 138 -1.98 -14.08 1.70
CA GLN A 138 -3.19 -14.34 0.93
C GLN A 138 -4.37 -14.73 1.81
N SER A 139 -5.56 -14.28 1.46
CA SER A 139 -6.83 -14.78 1.98
C SER A 139 -7.81 -15.09 0.85
N ASN A 140 -8.77 -15.97 1.12
CA ASN A 140 -9.83 -16.29 0.17
C ASN A 140 -11.07 -15.48 0.52
N ILE A 141 -11.82 -15.07 -0.50
CA ILE A 141 -13.13 -14.45 -0.31
C ILE A 141 -14.14 -15.57 -0.12
N ALA A 142 -14.66 -15.69 1.10
CA ALA A 142 -15.31 -16.91 1.61
C ALA A 142 -16.78 -17.13 1.17
N SER A 143 -17.36 -16.30 0.31
CA SER A 143 -18.80 -16.35 0.01
C SER A 143 -19.13 -16.05 -1.46
N THR A 144 -20.18 -16.72 -1.93
CA THR A 144 -20.79 -16.56 -3.25
C THR A 144 -21.38 -15.18 -3.50
N THR A 145 -21.52 -14.34 -2.47
CA THR A 145 -21.89 -12.93 -2.57
C THR A 145 -21.20 -12.16 -1.46
N THR A 146 -19.98 -11.70 -1.72
CA THR A 146 -19.23 -10.83 -0.78
C THR A 146 -19.16 -9.42 -1.34
N SER A 147 -19.66 -8.44 -0.58
CA SER A 147 -19.40 -7.03 -0.90
C SER A 147 -18.03 -6.63 -0.40
N VAL A 148 -17.19 -6.14 -1.30
CA VAL A 148 -15.84 -5.67 -1.00
C VAL A 148 -15.78 -4.17 -1.22
N LEU A 149 -15.28 -3.47 -0.21
CA LEU A 149 -14.96 -2.05 -0.29
C LEU A 149 -13.51 -1.92 -0.75
N TYR A 150 -13.26 -1.11 -1.77
CA TYR A 150 -11.92 -0.95 -2.34
C TYR A 150 -11.66 0.44 -2.90
N ILE A 151 -10.39 0.75 -3.09
CA ILE A 151 -9.88 1.90 -3.81
C ILE A 151 -9.27 1.38 -5.12
N SER A 152 -9.64 1.96 -6.26
CA SER A 152 -8.91 1.72 -7.52
C SER A 152 -7.99 2.91 -7.74
N PRO A 153 -6.71 2.80 -7.35
CA PRO A 153 -5.79 3.91 -7.47
C PRO A 153 -5.46 4.16 -8.94
N VAL A 154 -5.50 5.44 -9.33
CA VAL A 154 -5.03 5.93 -10.61
C VAL A 154 -3.91 6.93 -10.35
N LEU A 155 -2.91 6.92 -11.22
CA LEU A 155 -1.78 7.84 -11.16
C LEU A 155 -1.96 8.95 -12.20
N ASN A 156 -1.99 10.20 -11.77
CA ASN A 156 -2.04 11.38 -12.66
C ASN A 156 -1.10 12.44 -12.12
N ASN A 157 -0.20 12.95 -12.96
CA ASN A 157 0.83 13.93 -12.58
C ASN A 157 1.60 13.54 -11.31
N ASN A 158 1.99 12.26 -11.20
CA ASN A 158 2.68 11.68 -10.04
C ASN A 158 1.90 11.77 -8.71
N LEU A 159 0.59 12.01 -8.77
CA LEU A 159 -0.31 12.01 -7.62
C LEU A 159 -1.26 10.82 -7.73
N TRP A 160 -1.37 10.07 -6.64
CA TRP A 160 -2.35 9.00 -6.52
C TRP A 160 -3.72 9.56 -6.16
N TYR A 161 -4.72 9.18 -6.93
CA TYR A 161 -6.12 9.46 -6.64
C TYR A 161 -6.93 8.17 -6.76
N SER A 162 -7.98 8.06 -5.96
CA SER A 162 -9.01 7.03 -6.19
C SER A 162 -9.78 7.39 -7.45
N THR A 163 -10.15 6.41 -8.30
CA THR A 163 -11.14 6.62 -9.38
C THR A 163 -12.42 7.29 -8.87
N ASP A 164 -12.74 7.08 -7.60
CA ASP A 164 -13.81 7.75 -6.87
C ASP A 164 -13.18 8.74 -5.89
N GLY A 165 -12.94 9.97 -6.34
CA GLY A 165 -12.10 10.97 -5.65
C GLY A 165 -12.54 11.42 -4.24
N ASN A 166 -13.58 10.84 -3.65
CA ASN A 166 -14.07 11.18 -2.30
C ASN A 166 -14.53 9.97 -1.45
N ALA A 167 -14.53 8.73 -1.97
CA ALA A 167 -14.95 7.54 -1.22
C ALA A 167 -14.42 6.24 -1.84
N PRO A 168 -14.15 5.19 -1.05
CA PRO A 168 -13.88 3.87 -1.60
C PRO A 168 -15.10 3.31 -2.35
N SER A 169 -14.87 2.72 -3.52
CA SER A 169 -15.86 2.04 -4.35
C SER A 169 -16.29 0.73 -3.70
N THR A 170 -17.55 0.33 -3.89
CA THR A 170 -18.05 -0.99 -3.44
C THR A 170 -18.37 -1.86 -4.65
N THR A 171 -17.88 -3.10 -4.68
CA THR A 171 -18.29 -4.10 -5.66
C THR A 171 -18.80 -5.36 -4.98
N THR A 172 -19.78 -6.01 -5.60
CA THR A 172 -20.28 -7.30 -5.16
C THR A 172 -19.59 -8.38 -5.97
N ILE A 173 -18.83 -9.23 -5.29
CA ILE A 173 -18.20 -10.39 -5.90
C ILE A 173 -19.20 -11.54 -5.83
N THR A 174 -19.72 -11.93 -6.99
CA THR A 174 -20.53 -13.14 -7.13
C THR A 174 -19.63 -14.28 -7.59
N GLU A 175 -19.50 -15.32 -6.76
CA GLU A 175 -18.71 -16.52 -7.11
C GLU A 175 -19.43 -17.25 -8.25
N THR A 176 -19.04 -16.95 -9.48
CA THR A 176 -19.28 -17.85 -10.62
C THR A 176 -18.10 -18.81 -10.62
N ALA A 177 -18.36 -20.12 -10.63
CA ALA A 177 -17.46 -21.21 -10.23
C ALA A 177 -16.11 -21.39 -10.97
N THR A 178 -15.50 -20.33 -11.54
CA THR A 178 -14.31 -20.42 -12.40
C THR A 178 -13.28 -19.30 -12.24
N SER A 179 -13.42 -18.34 -11.31
CA SER A 179 -12.32 -17.41 -10.99
C SER A 179 -12.20 -17.21 -9.47
N ALA A 180 -11.14 -17.77 -8.89
CA ALA A 180 -10.82 -17.58 -7.48
C ALA A 180 -10.46 -16.10 -7.24
N ASN A 181 -11.35 -15.36 -6.58
CA ASN A 181 -11.05 -14.01 -6.12
C ASN A 181 -10.36 -14.13 -4.75
N TRP A 182 -9.03 -14.21 -4.73
CA TRP A 182 -8.24 -14.11 -3.50
C TRP A 182 -7.86 -12.66 -3.22
N ILE A 183 -7.58 -12.34 -1.96
CA ILE A 183 -6.99 -11.08 -1.54
C ILE A 183 -5.53 -11.35 -1.27
N LEU A 184 -4.65 -10.53 -1.83
CA LEU A 184 -3.21 -10.61 -1.61
C LEU A 184 -2.74 -9.41 -0.80
N GLY A 185 -1.47 -9.36 -0.42
CA GLY A 185 -0.86 -8.16 0.14
C GLY A 185 0.38 -8.47 0.93
N ASP A 186 1.05 -7.41 1.32
CA ASP A 186 2.37 -7.48 1.92
C ASP A 186 2.25 -7.70 3.43
N GLY A 187 2.71 -8.86 3.88
CA GLY A 187 2.96 -9.14 5.28
C GLY A 187 4.07 -8.26 5.83
N ILE A 188 4.10 -8.12 7.16
CA ILE A 188 5.13 -7.33 7.82
C ILE A 188 6.23 -8.29 8.28
N ALA A 189 7.38 -8.26 7.60
CA ALA A 189 8.56 -9.01 8.00
C ALA A 189 9.20 -8.34 9.22
N VAL A 190 9.32 -9.08 10.33
CA VAL A 190 9.88 -8.57 11.59
C VAL A 190 10.97 -9.51 12.09
N TRP A 191 12.11 -8.92 12.47
CA TRP A 191 13.27 -9.66 12.94
C TRP A 191 13.70 -9.17 14.32
N TRP A 192 14.15 -10.09 15.16
CA TRP A 192 14.69 -9.77 16.48
C TRP A 192 15.68 -10.83 16.96
N GLN A 193 16.45 -10.47 17.98
CA GLN A 193 17.32 -11.36 18.73
C GLN A 193 16.88 -11.43 20.19
N SER A 194 17.45 -12.36 20.95
CA SER A 194 17.12 -12.54 22.37
C SER A 194 17.40 -11.29 23.23
N SER A 195 18.38 -10.48 22.85
CA SER A 195 18.70 -9.20 23.51
C SER A 195 17.57 -8.17 23.40
N ASP A 196 16.76 -8.23 22.35
CA ASP A 196 15.70 -7.25 22.07
C ASP A 196 14.45 -7.46 22.95
N LEU A 197 14.33 -8.64 23.58
CA LEU A 197 13.20 -8.97 24.44
C LEU A 197 13.04 -7.99 25.61
N LYS A 198 14.16 -7.40 26.09
CA LYS A 198 14.13 -6.37 27.13
C LYS A 198 13.48 -5.07 26.64
N ALA A 199 13.73 -4.68 25.39
CA ALA A 199 13.15 -3.49 24.80
C ALA A 199 11.63 -3.66 24.60
N PHE A 200 11.20 -4.87 24.21
CA PHE A 200 9.78 -5.20 24.07
C PHE A 200 9.04 -5.19 25.42
N ALA A 201 9.65 -5.74 26.46
CA ALA A 201 9.10 -5.70 27.82
C ALA A 201 9.00 -4.27 28.37
N ALA A 202 10.00 -3.42 28.10
CA ALA A 202 9.97 -2.02 28.51
C ALA A 202 8.85 -1.24 27.78
N ALA A 203 8.58 -1.55 26.51
CA ALA A 203 7.55 -0.88 25.73
C ALA A 203 6.11 -1.23 26.15
N THR A 204 5.90 -2.42 26.72
CA THR A 204 4.60 -2.85 27.27
C THR A 204 4.38 -2.36 28.72
N GLY A 205 5.45 -2.01 29.43
CA GLY A 205 5.41 -1.54 30.81
C GLY A 205 5.12 -0.04 30.95
N THR A 206 3.84 0.37 30.88
CA THR A 206 3.44 1.68 31.41
C THR A 206 3.16 1.57 32.92
N SER A 207 4.03 2.22 33.72
CA SER A 207 3.86 2.61 35.13
C SER A 207 3.72 1.52 36.21
N SER A 208 4.83 0.91 36.63
CA SER A 208 4.99 0.59 38.06
C SER A 208 5.61 1.80 38.75
N THR A 209 4.75 2.62 39.36
CA THR A 209 5.16 3.60 40.36
C THR A 209 6.03 2.88 41.40
N PRO A 210 7.25 3.34 41.72
CA PRO A 210 8.01 2.70 42.78
C PRO A 210 7.28 3.00 44.09
N THR A 211 6.59 1.99 44.65
CA THR A 211 6.08 2.06 46.01
C THR A 211 7.29 2.19 46.93
N GLN A 212 7.54 3.41 47.40
CA GLN A 212 8.57 3.69 48.39
C GLN A 212 8.12 3.05 49.72
N SER A 213 8.56 1.82 49.95
CA SER A 213 8.47 1.19 51.26
C SER A 213 9.35 1.98 52.23
N THR A 214 8.72 2.67 53.17
CA THR A 214 9.38 3.32 54.31
C THR A 214 9.99 2.27 55.23
N GLY A 215 11.23 1.89 54.97
CA GLY A 215 12.07 1.15 55.90
C GLY A 215 12.81 2.13 56.81
N THR A 216 12.45 2.15 58.09
CA THR A 216 13.14 2.90 59.14
C THR A 216 14.57 2.37 59.28
N GLN A 217 15.57 3.17 58.93
CA GLN A 217 16.98 2.83 59.12
C GLN A 217 17.59 3.71 60.21
N SER A 218 18.00 3.07 61.31
CA SER A 218 18.88 3.67 62.31
C SER A 218 20.28 3.87 61.73
N THR A 219 20.82 5.04 62.01
CA THR A 219 22.12 5.60 61.63
C THR A 219 23.32 4.72 61.98
N SER A 220 24.26 4.60 61.06
CA SER A 220 25.72 4.56 61.34
C SER A 220 26.51 5.00 60.11
N THR A 221 27.43 5.92 60.36
CA THR A 221 28.22 6.74 59.43
C THR A 221 29.36 5.96 58.78
N ALA A 222 29.56 6.12 57.47
CA ALA A 222 30.88 5.97 56.84
C ALA A 222 30.97 6.78 55.54
N THR A 223 32.04 7.56 55.47
CA THR A 223 32.38 8.59 54.49
C THR A 223 32.90 7.98 53.20
N HIS A 224 32.35 8.34 52.03
CA HIS A 224 33.08 8.31 50.77
C HIS A 224 32.64 9.44 49.83
N SER A 225 33.63 10.17 49.35
CA SER A 225 33.58 11.28 48.40
C SER A 225 33.24 10.80 46.99
N VAL A 226 32.26 11.44 46.33
CA VAL A 226 32.10 11.36 44.87
C VAL A 226 31.74 12.73 44.31
N THR A 227 32.54 13.12 43.33
CA THR A 227 32.53 14.30 42.46
C THR A 227 31.14 14.74 42.01
N SER A 228 30.85 16.03 42.19
CA SER A 228 29.65 16.71 41.66
C SER A 228 29.78 16.97 40.16
N THR A 229 29.04 16.24 39.34
CA THR A 229 28.71 16.63 37.96
C THR A 229 27.46 17.51 37.96
N PRO A 230 27.39 18.58 37.14
CA PRO A 230 26.26 19.50 37.13
C PRO A 230 25.06 18.83 36.47
N SER A 231 23.94 18.75 37.20
CA SER A 231 22.66 18.32 36.67
C SER A 231 22.13 19.36 35.68
N SER A 232 21.95 18.94 34.43
CA SER A 232 21.33 19.74 33.39
C SER A 232 19.87 20.05 33.76
N HIS A 233 19.54 21.34 33.81
CA HIS A 233 18.19 21.83 34.02
C HIS A 233 17.32 21.50 32.80
N GLY A 234 16.73 20.30 32.79
CA GLY A 234 15.62 19.98 31.91
C GLY A 234 14.37 20.78 32.32
N LEU A 235 13.75 21.45 31.35
CA LEU A 235 12.53 22.23 31.57
C LEU A 235 11.46 21.39 32.29
N SER A 236 10.82 21.99 33.30
CA SER A 236 9.81 21.32 34.12
C SER A 236 8.68 20.76 33.24
N SER A 237 8.01 19.71 33.71
CA SER A 237 6.91 19.09 32.98
C SER A 237 5.84 20.11 32.56
N GLY A 238 5.63 21.17 33.36
CA GLY A 238 4.71 22.27 33.01
C GLY A 238 5.16 23.09 31.79
N ALA A 239 6.46 23.32 31.62
CA ALA A 239 6.99 24.02 30.45
C ALA A 239 6.88 23.19 29.16
N LYS A 240 7.03 21.86 29.26
CA LYS A 240 6.86 20.94 28.12
C LYS A 240 5.40 20.91 27.63
N ILE A 241 4.44 20.97 28.55
CA ILE A 241 3.01 21.00 28.22
C ILE A 241 2.61 22.33 27.56
N GLY A 242 3.17 23.46 28.01
CA GLY A 242 2.89 24.78 27.43
C GLY A 242 3.31 24.91 25.96
N ILE A 243 4.45 24.32 25.58
CA ILE A 243 4.95 24.37 24.20
C ILE A 243 4.13 23.45 23.26
N GLY A 244 3.62 22.32 23.78
CA GLY A 244 2.86 21.35 23.00
C GLY A 244 1.51 21.85 22.48
N ILE A 245 0.86 22.80 23.18
CA ILE A 245 -0.47 23.32 22.81
C ILE A 245 -0.39 24.69 22.11
N GLY A 246 0.65 25.49 22.41
CA GLY A 246 0.75 26.85 21.86
C GLY A 246 0.95 26.91 20.34
N ILE A 247 1.76 26.02 19.79
CA ILE A 247 2.10 26.01 18.35
C ILE A 247 0.88 25.66 17.46
N PRO A 248 0.12 24.57 17.71
CA PRO A 248 -1.01 24.23 16.84
C PRO A 248 -2.10 25.31 16.86
N LEU A 249 -2.38 25.91 18.02
CA LEU A 249 -3.36 27.00 18.11
C LEU A 249 -2.90 28.28 17.40
N GLY A 250 -1.60 28.60 17.46
CA GLY A 250 -1.02 29.73 16.73
C GLY A 250 -1.12 29.57 15.20
N VAL A 251 -0.83 28.37 14.68
CA VAL A 251 -0.91 28.09 13.23
C VAL A 251 -2.36 28.16 12.74
N ILE A 252 -3.31 27.62 13.50
CA ILE A 252 -4.74 27.70 13.16
C ILE A 252 -5.21 29.15 13.13
N ALA A 253 -4.85 29.96 14.14
CA ALA A 253 -5.23 31.37 14.18
C ALA A 253 -4.67 32.16 12.98
N LEU A 254 -3.40 31.96 12.63
CA LEU A 254 -2.78 32.62 11.47
C LEU A 254 -3.38 32.15 10.13
N GLY A 255 -3.70 30.85 10.01
CA GLY A 255 -4.37 30.28 8.85
C GLY A 255 -5.75 30.90 8.61
N LEU A 256 -6.55 31.06 9.66
CA LEU A 256 -7.87 31.69 9.58
C LEU A 256 -7.80 33.17 9.17
N ILE A 257 -6.82 33.91 9.70
CA ILE A 257 -6.58 35.31 9.32
C ILE A 257 -6.18 35.41 7.85
N GLY A 258 -5.25 34.57 7.39
CA GLY A 258 -4.81 34.53 5.99
C GLY A 258 -5.96 34.21 5.02
N PHE A 259 -6.76 33.19 5.35
CA PHE A 259 -7.93 32.79 4.57
C PHE A 259 -8.97 33.91 4.45
N PHE A 260 -9.27 34.59 5.57
CA PHE A 260 -10.23 35.69 5.60
C PHE A 260 -9.78 36.89 4.74
N VAL A 261 -8.51 37.26 4.82
CA VAL A 261 -7.95 38.37 4.01
C VAL A 261 -7.97 38.03 2.52
N TYR A 262 -7.62 36.80 2.14
CA TYR A 262 -7.65 36.33 0.76
C TYR A 262 -9.06 36.42 0.16
N PHE A 263 -10.07 35.92 0.87
CA PHE A 263 -11.46 35.96 0.41
C PHE A 263 -11.99 37.39 0.26
N ARG A 264 -11.60 38.30 1.17
CA ARG A 264 -12.00 39.71 1.09
C ARG A 264 -11.37 40.43 -0.10
N ARG A 265 -10.14 40.07 -0.49
CA ARG A 265 -9.45 40.66 -1.64
C ARG A 265 -10.03 40.17 -2.97
N ARG A 266 -10.41 38.89 -3.05
CA ARG A 266 -10.99 38.30 -4.26
C ARG A 266 -12.37 38.86 -4.63
N ARG A 267 -13.15 39.31 -3.64
CA ARG A 267 -14.46 39.95 -3.87
C ARG A 267 -14.38 41.41 -4.36
N ARG A 268 -13.19 41.93 -4.67
CA ARG A 268 -12.98 43.31 -5.15
C ARG A 268 -12.55 43.41 -6.62
N ASN A 269 -12.74 42.37 -7.43
CA ASN A 269 -12.52 42.49 -8.87
C ASN A 269 -13.82 42.91 -9.58
N PRO A 270 -13.93 44.14 -10.12
CA PRO A 270 -15.05 44.52 -10.97
C PRO A 270 -15.00 43.73 -12.30
N ILE A 271 -16.17 43.25 -12.72
CA ILE A 271 -16.40 42.46 -13.94
C ILE A 271 -16.16 43.35 -15.17
N PRO A 272 -15.27 42.99 -16.13
CA PRO A 272 -15.21 43.63 -17.43
C PRO A 272 -16.43 43.21 -18.27
N GLN A 273 -17.15 44.19 -18.81
CA GLN A 273 -18.26 43.98 -19.75
C GLN A 273 -17.71 43.55 -21.11
N THR A 274 -18.20 42.45 -21.66
CA THR A 274 -17.94 42.03 -23.05
C THR A 274 -19.15 42.40 -23.91
N GLU A 275 -18.91 43.19 -24.94
CA GLU A 275 -19.85 43.62 -25.97
C GLU A 275 -20.04 42.52 -27.05
N PRO A 276 -21.24 42.34 -27.65
CA PRO A 276 -21.45 41.36 -28.73
C PRO A 276 -21.21 41.98 -30.11
N GLN A 277 -20.40 41.34 -30.95
CA GLN A 277 -20.18 41.75 -32.34
C GLN A 277 -20.85 40.81 -33.35
N GLU A 278 -21.40 41.45 -34.38
CA GLU A 278 -22.35 40.98 -35.39
C GLU A 278 -21.83 39.97 -36.43
N THR A 279 -22.81 39.37 -37.10
CA THR A 279 -22.80 38.55 -38.31
C THR A 279 -22.08 39.17 -39.52
N SER A 280 -21.39 38.34 -40.31
CA SER A 280 -21.07 38.63 -41.71
C SER A 280 -21.13 37.36 -42.57
N GLU A 281 -21.91 37.50 -43.65
CA GLU A 281 -22.28 36.59 -44.73
C GLU A 281 -21.15 36.40 -45.78
N PHE A 282 -21.38 35.50 -46.78
CA PHE A 282 -20.75 35.36 -48.13
C PHE A 282 -19.83 34.11 -48.30
N LYS A 283 -19.83 33.25 -49.36
CA LYS A 283 -20.58 33.04 -50.63
C LYS A 283 -20.13 31.70 -51.27
N ALA A 284 -21.01 31.03 -52.03
CA ALA A 284 -20.71 29.82 -52.83
C ALA A 284 -20.13 30.15 -54.23
N PRO A 285 -19.27 29.28 -54.80
CA PRO A 285 -19.57 28.56 -56.07
C PRO A 285 -18.89 27.17 -56.14
N GLY A 286 -19.19 26.17 -56.97
CA GLY A 286 -20.06 25.91 -58.12
C GLY A 286 -19.79 24.46 -58.58
N GLU A 287 -20.71 23.85 -59.35
CA GLU A 287 -20.55 22.52 -59.98
C GLU A 287 -19.38 22.45 -60.97
N PRO A 288 -18.87 21.23 -61.25
CA PRO A 288 -19.13 20.67 -62.59
C PRO A 288 -19.33 19.14 -62.68
N GLU A 289 -20.28 18.78 -63.55
CA GLU A 289 -20.21 17.85 -64.70
C GLU A 289 -19.93 16.33 -64.52
N LEU A 290 -20.58 15.58 -65.42
CA LEU A 290 -20.93 14.17 -65.43
C LEU A 290 -20.32 13.49 -66.68
N GLN A 291 -19.70 12.31 -66.55
CA GLN A 291 -19.41 11.33 -67.64
C GLN A 291 -18.91 10.01 -67.01
N ASP A 292 -19.73 8.97 -66.93
CA ASP A 292 -19.94 7.85 -67.89
C ASP A 292 -18.81 6.80 -67.93
N THR A 293 -19.07 5.59 -67.42
CA THR A 293 -19.17 4.34 -68.21
C THR A 293 -19.19 3.08 -67.33
N SER A 294 -20.09 2.19 -67.72
CA SER A 294 -20.35 0.81 -67.32
C SER A 294 -19.15 -0.09 -66.96
N LYS A 295 -19.34 -1.04 -66.02
CA LYS A 295 -19.20 -2.50 -66.25
C LYS A 295 -19.30 -3.37 -64.96
N TYR A 296 -20.06 -4.48 -65.07
CA TYR A 296 -20.20 -5.65 -64.16
C TYR A 296 -20.91 -5.39 -62.80
N GLY A 297 -21.92 -6.12 -62.33
CA GLY A 297 -22.54 -7.38 -62.75
C GLY A 297 -22.80 -8.31 -61.55
N ALA A 298 -23.90 -8.09 -60.81
CA ALA A 298 -24.70 -9.04 -59.99
C ALA A 298 -24.04 -9.84 -58.82
N PRO A 299 -24.81 -10.50 -57.91
CA PRO A 299 -26.12 -10.15 -57.34
C PRO A 299 -26.20 -10.26 -55.79
N ALA A 300 -27.27 -9.69 -55.25
CA ALA A 300 -27.76 -9.90 -53.88
C ALA A 300 -28.42 -11.28 -53.72
N HIS A 301 -28.29 -11.88 -52.54
CA HIS A 301 -29.10 -13.02 -52.12
C HIS A 301 -30.00 -12.59 -50.95
N GLU A 302 -31.28 -12.38 -51.28
CA GLU A 302 -32.38 -12.52 -50.34
C GLU A 302 -32.86 -13.97 -50.39
N MET A 303 -33.25 -14.54 -49.25
CA MET A 303 -34.09 -15.74 -49.19
C MET A 303 -35.03 -15.61 -47.99
N TYR A 304 -36.32 -15.61 -48.31
CA TYR A 304 -37.46 -15.55 -47.40
C TYR A 304 -37.91 -16.97 -46.99
N SER A 305 -38.62 -16.98 -45.87
CA SER A 305 -39.32 -18.05 -45.14
C SER A 305 -40.21 -18.98 -45.99
N ASP A 306 -40.38 -20.25 -45.56
CA ASP A 306 -41.69 -20.74 -45.06
C ASP A 306 -41.73 -22.22 -44.57
N ASN A 307 -42.38 -22.34 -43.41
CA ASN A 307 -43.31 -23.37 -42.90
C ASN A 307 -42.93 -24.82 -42.50
N GLU A 308 -43.34 -25.09 -41.25
CA GLU A 308 -43.62 -26.31 -40.44
C GLU A 308 -44.61 -27.34 -41.09
N PRO A 309 -45.09 -28.47 -40.45
CA PRO A 309 -44.94 -28.99 -39.06
C PRO A 309 -44.80 -30.55 -38.90
N ARG A 310 -44.83 -31.01 -37.62
CA ARG A 310 -45.11 -32.37 -37.06
C ARG A 310 -43.93 -33.36 -37.04
N SER A 311 -43.71 -34.21 -36.02
CA SER A 311 -44.57 -34.84 -35.00
C SER A 311 -43.70 -35.44 -33.87
N HIS A 312 -44.24 -35.51 -32.64
CA HIS A 312 -44.12 -36.49 -31.52
C HIS A 312 -42.96 -37.52 -31.56
N TYR A 313 -42.29 -37.92 -30.45
CA TYR A 313 -42.80 -38.79 -29.37
C TYR A 313 -42.01 -38.64 -28.05
N GLU A 314 -42.64 -39.09 -26.97
CA GLU A 314 -42.25 -39.06 -25.56
C GLU A 314 -41.17 -40.07 -25.11
N LEU A 315 -40.62 -39.79 -23.92
CA LEU A 315 -40.41 -40.68 -22.75
C LEU A 315 -39.50 -41.94 -22.81
N SER A 316 -38.47 -41.90 -21.96
CA SER A 316 -38.26 -42.78 -20.78
C SER A 316 -36.98 -43.63 -20.75
N SER A 317 -36.41 -43.60 -19.53
CA SER A 317 -35.52 -44.56 -18.86
C SER A 317 -34.02 -44.31 -18.96
#